data_AF-A0A965FYF9-F1
#
_entry.id   AF-A0A965FYF9-F1
#
_cell.length_a   1.000
_cell.length_b   1.000
_cell.length_c   1.000
_cell.angle_alpha   90.00
_cell.angle_beta   90.00
_cell.angle_gamma   90.00
#
_symmetry.space_group_name_H-M   'P 1'
#
loop_
_entity.id
_entity.type
_entity.pdbx_description
1 polymer ?
#
loop_
_entity_poly.entity_id
_entity_poly.type
_entity_poly.pdbx_seq_one_letter_code
_entity_poly.pdbx_strand_id
1 'polypeptide(L)' 'MSSDYCPSRHRTIRRLTRVVNVGSVGVGGLNPIRLQSMTTSDTEDVAATLAQAIRLAEAGCEIIRITAPNK' A
#
# COMPACT_ATOMS: atom_id res chain seq x y z
N MET A 1 22.54 18.56 3.81
CA MET A 1 21.30 18.83 4.57
C MET A 1 21.11 17.67 5.53
N SER A 2 21.17 17.93 6.84
CA SER A 2 20.86 16.91 7.85
C SER A 2 19.40 16.52 7.66
N SER A 3 19.14 15.36 7.03
CA SER A 3 17.78 14.83 6.99
C SER A 3 17.55 14.20 8.35
N ASP A 4 16.94 14.95 9.26
CA ASP A 4 16.51 14.41 10.54
C ASP A 4 15.44 13.36 10.26
N TYR A 5 15.89 12.11 10.13
CA TYR A 5 15.07 10.96 9.79
C TYR A 5 13.95 10.75 10.82
N CYS A 6 14.20 11.13 12.08
CA CYS A 6 13.26 11.08 13.19
C CYS A 6 13.23 12.44 13.92
N PRO A 7 12.24 13.31 13.63
CA PRO A 7 12.15 14.64 14.24
C PRO A 7 11.75 14.62 15.73
N SER A 8 11.23 13.50 16.25
CA SER A 8 10.95 13.35 17.68
C SER A 8 10.99 11.88 18.10
N ARG A 9 11.67 11.56 19.21
CA ARG A 9 11.69 10.21 19.81
C ARG A 9 10.44 9.89 20.63
N HIS A 10 9.62 10.90 20.93
CA HIS A 10 8.50 10.79 21.87
C HIS A 10 7.12 11.05 21.23
N ARG A 11 7.09 11.57 19.99
CA ARG A 11 5.86 11.87 19.26
C ARG A 11 5.93 11.33 17.84
N THR A 12 4.83 10.75 17.37
CA THR A 12 4.69 10.33 15.98
C THR A 12 4.46 11.56 15.10
N ILE A 13 5.49 11.92 14.33
CA ILE A 13 5.42 12.98 13.33
C ILE A 13 5.61 12.34 11.98
N ARG A 14 4.68 12.58 11.05
CA ARG A 14 4.79 12.07 9.70
C ARG A 14 5.99 12.70 9.00
N ARG A 15 6.91 11.87 8.51
CA ARG A 15 8.01 12.32 7.65
C ARG A 15 7.46 12.88 6.34
N LEU A 16 7.84 14.10 5.99
CA LEU A 16 7.54 14.68 4.67
C LEU A 16 8.36 13.94 3.61
N THR A 17 7.67 13.26 2.71
CA THR A 17 8.27 12.49 1.61
C THR A 17 7.80 13.03 0.26
N ARG A 18 8.52 12.68 -0.82
CA ARG A 18 7.99 12.89 -2.18
C ARG A 18 6.70 12.09 -2.36
N VAL A 19 5.77 12.63 -3.15
CA VAL A 19 4.57 11.89 -3.58
C VAL A 19 4.94 10.93 -4.71
N VAL A 20 4.45 9.70 -4.65
CA VAL A 20 4.54 8.70 -5.72
C VAL A 20 3.13 8.19 -6.01
N ASN A 21 2.77 8.08 -7.28
CA ASN A 21 1.46 7.56 -7.68
C ASN A 21 1.54 6.05 -7.94
N VAL A 22 0.62 5.30 -7.33
CA VAL A 22 0.35 3.89 -7.61
C VAL A 22 -0.99 3.83 -8.35
N GLY A 23 -0.94 3.77 -9.67
CA GLY A 23 -2.13 4.05 -10.49
C GLY A 23 -2.62 5.48 -10.24
N SER A 24 -3.87 5.63 -9.81
CA SER A 24 -4.47 6.92 -9.42
C SER A 24 -4.28 7.27 -7.93
N VAL A 25 -3.67 6.39 -7.13
CA VAL A 25 -3.52 6.57 -5.67
C VAL A 25 -2.19 7.24 -5.34
N GLY A 26 -2.23 8.46 -4.81
CA GLY A 26 -1.04 9.19 -4.34
C GLY A 26 -0.55 8.71 -2.96
N VAL A 27 0.71 8.32 -2.86
CA VAL A 27 1.38 7.84 -1.63
C VAL A 27 2.47 8.83 -1.22
N GLY A 28 2.52 9.19 0.07
CA GLY A 28 3.52 10.13 0.60
C GLY A 28 3.09 11.60 0.54
N GLY A 29 4.01 12.51 0.84
CA GLY A 29 3.74 13.94 0.95
C GLY A 29 2.69 14.25 2.01
N LEU A 30 1.61 14.91 1.60
CA LEU A 30 0.47 15.26 2.46
C LEU A 30 -0.76 14.36 2.26
N ASN A 31 -0.73 13.38 1.34
CA ASN A 31 -1.82 12.43 1.09
C ASN A 31 -2.16 11.60 2.35
N PRO A 32 -3.35 11.05 2.56
CA PRO A 32 -3.62 10.18 3.72
C PRO A 32 -2.69 8.95 3.78
N ILE A 33 -2.63 8.31 4.95
CA ILE A 33 -2.03 6.97 5.06
C ILE A 33 -2.93 6.02 4.26
N ARG A 34 -2.36 5.37 3.24
CA ARG A 34 -3.09 4.50 2.33
C ARG A 34 -3.24 3.10 2.91
N LEU A 35 -4.43 2.52 2.76
CA LEU A 35 -4.67 1.14 3.17
C LEU A 35 -4.27 0.17 2.06
N GLN A 36 -3.34 -0.73 2.38
CA GLN A 36 -2.87 -1.77 1.48
C GLN A 36 -3.05 -3.14 2.12
N SER A 37 -3.37 -4.15 1.30
CA SER A 37 -3.41 -5.56 1.69
C SER A 37 -2.76 -6.44 0.63
N MET A 38 -2.70 -7.75 0.88
CA MET A 38 -2.11 -8.74 -0.01
C MET A 38 -3.05 -9.94 -0.14
N THR A 39 -3.18 -10.48 -1.35
CA THR A 39 -3.91 -11.74 -1.56
C THR A 39 -3.13 -12.93 -0.99
N THR A 40 -3.86 -13.98 -0.61
CA THR A 40 -3.31 -15.23 -0.08
C THR A 40 -3.69 -16.43 -0.93
N SER A 41 -4.54 -16.23 -1.95
CA SER A 41 -4.83 -17.21 -2.99
C SER A 41 -3.56 -17.58 -3.76
N ASP A 42 -3.59 -18.77 -4.38
CA ASP A 42 -2.64 -19.08 -5.44
C ASP A 42 -2.80 -18.06 -6.56
N THR A 43 -1.70 -17.46 -6.98
CA THR A 43 -1.71 -16.39 -8.00
C THR A 43 -2.12 -16.93 -9.37
N GLU A 44 -1.81 -18.20 -9.65
CA GLU A 44 -2.20 -18.83 -10.92
C GLU A 44 -3.70 -19.17 -10.95
N ASP A 45 -4.36 -19.25 -9.79
CA ASP A 45 -5.82 -19.28 -9.70
C ASP A 45 -6.39 -17.86 -9.81
N VAL A 46 -6.68 -17.49 -11.06
CA VAL A 46 -7.24 -16.18 -11.40
C VAL A 46 -8.60 -15.95 -10.72
N ALA A 47 -9.46 -16.97 -10.64
CA ALA A 47 -10.80 -16.83 -10.10
C ALA A 47 -10.75 -16.59 -8.58
N ALA A 48 -9.95 -17.38 -7.85
CA ALA A 48 -9.77 -17.20 -6.41
C ALA A 48 -9.12 -15.85 -6.08
N THR A 49 -8.11 -15.44 -6.87
CA THR A 49 -7.41 -14.16 -6.69
C THR A 49 -8.34 -12.98 -6.94
N LEU A 50 -9.17 -13.02 -7.99
CA LEU A 50 -10.17 -11.99 -8.26
C LEU A 50 -11.21 -11.91 -7.13
N ALA A 51 -11.76 -13.05 -6.71
CA ALA A 51 -12.75 -13.08 -5.63
C ALA A 51 -12.19 -12.52 -4.31
N GLN A 52 -10.92 -12.78 -4.00
CA GLN A 52 -10.27 -12.18 -2.84
C GLN A 52 -10.00 -10.69 -3.03
N ALA A 53 -9.54 -10.26 -4.21
CA ALA A 53 -9.26 -8.86 -4.49
C ALA A 53 -10.52 -7.99 -4.37
N ILE A 54 -11.66 -8.46 -4.88
CA ILE A 54 -12.96 -7.77 -4.75
C ILE A 54 -13.33 -7.58 -3.28
N ARG A 55 -13.25 -8.66 -2.47
CA ARG A 55 -13.55 -8.57 -1.03
C ARG A 55 -12.63 -7.59 -0.29
N LEU A 56 -11.36 -7.52 -0.67
CA LEU A 56 -10.43 -6.55 -0.10
C LEU A 56 -10.81 -5.11 -0.49
N ALA A 57 -11.18 -4.88 -1.75
CA ALA A 57 -11.63 -3.56 -2.20
C ALA A 57 -12.93 -3.13 -1.50
N GLU A 58 -13.90 -4.04 -1.34
CA GLU A 58 -15.14 -3.80 -0.59
C GLU A 58 -14.88 -3.48 0.89
N ALA A 59 -13.83 -4.05 1.48
CA ALA A 59 -13.38 -3.74 2.84
C ALA A 59 -12.62 -2.40 2.96
N GLY A 60 -12.43 -1.66 1.86
CA GLY A 60 -11.76 -0.36 1.85
C GLY A 60 -10.26 -0.42 1.53
N CYS A 61 -9.76 -1.53 1.00
CA CYS A 61 -8.37 -1.62 0.54
C CYS A 61 -8.16 -0.78 -0.71
N GLU A 62 -7.19 0.14 -0.69
CA GLU A 62 -6.90 1.04 -1.81
C GLU A 62 -5.84 0.47 -2.77
N ILE A 63 -4.93 -0.35 -2.22
CA ILE A 63 -3.83 -0.98 -2.97
C ILE A 63 -3.79 -2.46 -2.62
N ILE A 64 -3.85 -3.35 -3.62
CA ILE A 64 -3.80 -4.79 -3.42
C ILE A 64 -2.49 -5.31 -4.01
N ARG A 65 -1.71 -6.04 -3.20
CA ARG A 65 -0.50 -6.74 -3.65
C ARG A 65 -0.83 -8.20 -3.95
N ILE A 66 -0.30 -8.70 -5.06
CA ILE A 66 -0.43 -10.10 -5.48
C ILE A 66 1.00 -10.65 -5.59
N THR A 67 1.24 -11.87 -5.11
CA THR A 67 2.54 -12.55 -5.29
C THR A 67 2.77 -12.78 -6.78
N ALA A 68 3.99 -12.66 -7.28
CA ALA A 68 4.35 -13.13 -8.62
C ALA A 68 5.60 -14.01 -8.49
N PRO A 69 5.44 -15.29 -8.12
CA PRO A 69 6.58 -16.14 -7.79
C PRO A 69 7.27 -16.70 -9.05
N ASN A 70 6.54 -16.75 -10.16
CA ASN A 70 6.96 -17.35 -11.41
C ASN A 70 7.30 -16.27 -12.46
N LYS A 71 8.05 -16.66 -13.50
CA LYS A 71 8.48 -15.76 -14.59
C LYS A 71 7.37 -15.48 -15.58
#